data_AF-A0A2N6A9Y3-F1
#
_entry.id   AF-A0A2N6A9Y3-F1
#
_cell.length_a   1.000
_cell.length_b   1.000
_cell.length_c   1.000
_cell.angle_alpha   90.00
_cell.angle_beta   90.00
_cell.angle_gamma   90.00
#
_symmetry.space_group_name_H-M   'P 1'
#
loop_
_entity.id
_entity.type
_entity.pdbx_description
1 polymer ?
#
loop_
_entity_poly.entity_id
_entity_poly.type
_entity_poly.pdbx_seq_one_letter_code
_entity_poly.pdbx_strand_id
1 'polypeptide(L)'
;MKKILFFCLFFLFLSNCVNASEEKSFYIEVYYDVFFMRVWEINGEGAKKQIGDFPVTLTWKRYKLPKKAKISFLELDPVWKPTPSVKARYFQKHGEHLKDEYGPGEEKNAMGAFKWYLEFVDEPGYFMGDNSTRVHEAKALDKIGKRDSSGCVRLLHDDGIFLTKLMWGHMDRTIVYTTIEASVDNYYNYQARN
;
A
#
# COMPACT_ATOMS: atom_id res chain seq x y z
N MET A 1 -7.15 0.52 78.08
CA MET A 1 -6.02 0.32 77.15
C MET A 1 -6.29 -0.90 76.26
N LYS A 2 -6.52 -0.69 74.96
CA LYS A 2 -6.02 -1.49 73.82
C LYS A 2 -6.80 -1.07 72.57
N LYS A 3 -6.08 -0.38 71.68
CA LYS A 3 -6.59 0.18 70.43
C LYS A 3 -6.85 -0.97 69.45
N ILE A 4 -8.01 -0.94 68.81
CA ILE A 4 -8.39 -1.84 67.72
C ILE A 4 -7.50 -1.51 66.51
N LEU A 5 -6.76 -2.50 66.05
CA LEU A 5 -5.85 -2.42 64.91
C LEU A 5 -6.69 -2.51 63.63
N PHE A 6 -7.03 -1.35 63.05
CA PHE A 6 -7.67 -1.28 61.73
C PHE A 6 -6.56 -1.33 60.67
N PHE A 7 -6.19 -2.54 60.27
CA PHE A 7 -5.24 -2.72 59.16
C PHE A 7 -6.02 -2.55 57.85
N CYS A 8 -6.05 -1.31 57.35
CA CYS A 8 -6.52 -1.02 56.01
C CYS A 8 -5.63 -1.79 55.02
N LEU A 9 -6.19 -2.84 54.43
CA LEU A 9 -5.71 -3.44 53.19
C LEU A 9 -5.82 -2.37 52.10
N PHE A 10 -4.77 -1.58 51.93
CA PHE A 10 -4.62 -0.69 50.80
C PHE A 10 -4.25 -1.59 49.61
N PHE A 11 -5.27 -2.14 48.96
CA PHE A 11 -5.12 -2.75 47.63
C PHE A 11 -4.65 -1.64 46.69
N LEU A 12 -3.34 -1.55 46.49
CA LEU A 12 -2.74 -0.86 45.36
C LEU A 12 -3.21 -1.59 44.10
N PHE A 13 -4.39 -1.22 43.60
CA PHE A 13 -4.68 -1.31 42.18
C PHE A 13 -3.74 -0.32 41.50
N LEU A 14 -2.50 -0.75 41.27
CA LEU A 14 -1.69 -0.22 40.19
C LEU A 14 -2.46 -0.59 38.93
N SER A 15 -3.34 0.32 38.51
CA SER A 15 -3.83 0.37 37.15
C SER A 15 -2.60 0.41 36.26
N ASN A 16 -2.22 -0.75 35.76
CA ASN A 16 -1.47 -0.86 34.53
C ASN A 16 -2.37 -0.25 33.45
N CYS A 17 -2.38 1.08 33.35
CA CYS A 17 -2.63 1.75 32.08
C CYS A 17 -1.42 1.47 31.20
N VAL A 18 -1.25 0.20 30.84
CA VAL A 18 -0.74 -0.15 29.53
C VAL A 18 -1.76 0.49 28.61
N ASN A 19 -1.39 1.64 28.04
CA ASN A 19 -1.98 2.09 26.79
C ASN A 19 -1.68 0.94 25.82
N ALA A 20 -2.58 -0.04 25.77
CA ALA A 20 -2.65 -0.96 24.67
C ALA A 20 -2.93 -0.06 23.49
N SER A 21 -1.87 0.32 22.75
CA SER A 21 -2.06 1.02 21.49
C SER A 21 -2.99 0.13 20.71
N GLU A 22 -4.20 0.63 20.44
CA GLU A 22 -5.26 -0.11 19.81
C GLU A 22 -4.66 -0.89 18.64
N GLU A 23 -4.71 -2.22 18.71
CA GLU A 23 -3.91 -3.06 17.81
C GLU A 23 -4.52 -2.99 16.40
N LYS A 24 -4.01 -2.05 15.60
CA LYS A 24 -4.51 -1.80 14.25
C LYS A 24 -3.74 -2.63 13.23
N SER A 25 -4.50 -3.27 12.35
CA SER A 25 -4.01 -3.98 11.17
C SER A 25 -4.76 -3.52 9.93
N PHE A 26 -4.16 -3.71 8.76
CA PHE A 26 -4.73 -3.27 7.50
C PHE A 26 -4.88 -4.41 6.51
N TYR A 27 -5.98 -4.36 5.77
CA TYR A 27 -6.31 -5.32 4.73
C TYR A 27 -6.63 -4.55 3.44
N ILE A 28 -5.89 -4.86 2.38
CA ILE A 28 -5.94 -4.14 1.12
C ILE A 28 -6.33 -5.11 0.01
N GLU A 29 -7.27 -4.73 -0.82
CA GLU A 29 -7.69 -5.49 -2.01
C GLU A 29 -7.45 -4.65 -3.26
N VAL A 30 -6.67 -5.17 -4.20
CA VAL A 30 -6.47 -4.53 -5.51
C VAL A 30 -7.32 -5.28 -6.53
N TYR A 31 -8.35 -4.61 -7.06
CA TYR A 31 -9.26 -5.18 -8.05
C TYR A 31 -8.80 -4.87 -9.47
N TYR A 32 -8.34 -5.90 -10.18
CA TYR A 32 -7.63 -5.72 -11.45
C TYR A 32 -8.50 -5.37 -12.66
N ASP A 33 -9.79 -5.65 -12.60
CA ASP A 33 -10.73 -5.44 -13.71
C ASP A 33 -11.45 -4.09 -13.64
N VAL A 34 -11.58 -3.54 -12.43
CA VAL A 34 -12.28 -2.28 -12.18
C VAL A 34 -11.35 -1.14 -11.81
N PHE A 35 -10.05 -1.41 -11.65
CA PHE A 35 -9.02 -0.40 -11.39
C PHE A 35 -9.20 0.34 -10.06
N PHE A 36 -9.49 -0.40 -8.99
CA PHE A 36 -9.56 0.15 -7.63
C PHE A 36 -8.71 -0.64 -6.64
N MET A 37 -8.18 0.08 -5.66
CA MET A 37 -7.64 -0.46 -4.42
C MET A 37 -8.62 -0.13 -3.30
N ARG A 38 -9.11 -1.13 -2.58
CA ARG A 38 -9.94 -0.95 -1.38
C ARG A 38 -9.10 -1.19 -0.15
N VAL A 39 -9.23 -0.32 0.84
CA VAL A 39 -8.48 -0.39 2.10
C VAL A 39 -9.43 -0.52 3.28
N TRP A 40 -9.12 -1.46 4.15
CA TRP A 40 -9.84 -1.72 5.39
C TRP A 40 -8.88 -1.59 6.58
N GLU A 41 -9.34 -0.91 7.64
CA GLU A 41 -8.73 -0.96 8.98
C GLU A 41 -9.43 -2.06 9.78
N ILE A 42 -8.65 -2.85 10.50
CA ILE A 42 -9.12 -3.88 11.41
C ILE A 42 -8.59 -3.53 12.80
N ASN A 43 -9.51 -3.33 13.76
CA ASN A 43 -9.14 -3.08 15.15
C ASN A 43 -8.73 -4.38 15.88
N GLY A 44 -8.28 -4.27 17.13
CA GLY A 44 -7.84 -5.43 17.93
C GLY A 44 -8.94 -6.47 18.22
N GLU A 45 -10.20 -6.11 18.02
CA GLU A 45 -11.36 -7.00 18.17
C GLU A 45 -11.76 -7.68 16.85
N GLY A 46 -11.07 -7.37 15.75
CA GLY A 46 -11.36 -7.89 14.41
C GLY A 46 -12.45 -7.13 13.66
N ALA A 47 -12.99 -6.05 14.21
CA ALA A 47 -14.00 -5.23 13.54
C ALA A 47 -13.38 -4.50 12.34
N LYS A 48 -14.05 -4.62 11.17
CA LYS A 48 -13.61 -4.02 9.91
C LYS A 48 -14.26 -2.67 9.68
N LYS A 49 -13.45 -1.65 9.40
CA LYS A 49 -13.86 -0.33 8.94
C LYS A 49 -13.28 -0.08 7.55
N GLN A 50 -14.13 0.20 6.56
CA GLN A 50 -13.65 0.61 5.25
C GLN A 50 -13.05 2.02 5.35
N ILE A 51 -11.81 2.17 4.91
CA ILE A 51 -11.11 3.46 4.82
C ILE A 51 -11.48 4.17 3.53
N GLY A 52 -11.52 3.43 2.42
CA GLY A 52 -11.90 4.00 1.14
C GLY A 52 -11.63 3.07 -0.04
N ASP A 53 -12.10 3.52 -1.21
CA ASP A 53 -11.83 2.95 -2.51
C ASP A 53 -11.02 3.97 -3.31
N PHE A 54 -9.84 3.55 -3.77
CA PHE A 54 -8.84 4.41 -4.39
C PHE A 54 -8.63 3.98 -5.83
N PRO A 55 -8.84 4.87 -6.83
CA PRO A 55 -8.66 4.51 -8.22
C PRO A 55 -7.17 4.30 -8.52
N VAL A 56 -6.85 3.28 -9.31
CA VAL A 56 -5.46 2.89 -9.58
C VAL A 56 -5.14 2.76 -11.07
N THR A 57 -3.86 2.93 -11.42
CA THR A 57 -3.32 2.44 -12.69
C THR A 57 -2.73 1.06 -12.48
N LEU A 58 -3.01 0.14 -13.40
CA LEU A 58 -2.52 -1.24 -13.31
C LEU A 58 -1.63 -1.61 -14.51
N THR A 59 -1.06 -2.80 -14.45
CA THR A 59 -0.23 -3.32 -15.52
C THR A 59 -1.04 -3.63 -16.79
N TRP A 60 -0.41 -3.38 -17.96
CA TRP A 60 -0.92 -3.81 -19.27
C TRP A 60 -0.92 -5.32 -19.45
N LYS A 61 -0.08 -6.02 -18.69
CA LYS A 61 -0.01 -7.48 -18.72
C LYS A 61 -1.08 -8.08 -17.82
N ARG A 62 -1.97 -8.89 -18.41
CA ARG A 62 -2.91 -9.75 -17.66
C ARG A 62 -2.20 -11.05 -17.28
N TYR A 63 -1.39 -11.03 -16.23
CA TYR A 63 -0.87 -12.25 -15.61
C TYR A 63 -1.65 -12.56 -14.33
N LYS A 64 -1.63 -13.83 -13.91
CA LYS A 64 -2.02 -14.21 -12.55
C LYS A 64 -0.95 -13.67 -11.60
N LEU A 65 -1.22 -12.54 -10.96
CA LEU A 65 -0.38 -12.10 -9.86
C LEU A 65 -0.54 -13.06 -8.69
N PRO A 66 0.52 -13.27 -7.89
CA PRO A 66 0.38 -14.02 -6.66
C PRO A 66 -0.64 -13.31 -5.77
N LYS A 67 -1.57 -14.08 -5.20
CA LYS A 67 -2.81 -13.56 -4.63
C LYS A 67 -2.59 -12.72 -3.38
N LYS A 68 -1.50 -12.96 -2.65
CA LYS A 68 -1.22 -12.38 -1.35
C LYS A 68 0.20 -11.83 -1.27
N ALA A 69 0.32 -10.61 -0.76
CA ALA A 69 1.58 -9.94 -0.48
C ALA A 69 1.55 -9.24 0.89
N LYS A 70 2.74 -8.96 1.40
CA LYS A 70 3.00 -8.07 2.53
C LYS A 70 3.68 -6.80 2.02
N ILE A 71 3.54 -5.72 2.77
CA ILE A 71 4.37 -4.53 2.56
C ILE A 71 5.67 -4.74 3.33
N SER A 72 6.77 -4.94 2.62
CA SER A 72 8.09 -5.14 3.26
C SER A 72 8.78 -3.82 3.59
N PHE A 73 8.47 -2.75 2.85
CA PHE A 73 9.02 -1.43 3.10
C PHE A 73 8.13 -0.32 2.51
N LEU A 74 8.07 0.81 3.22
CA LEU A 74 7.43 2.05 2.80
C LEU A 74 8.49 3.14 2.68
N GLU A 75 8.44 3.89 1.61
CA GLU A 75 9.36 4.99 1.33
C GLU A 75 8.55 6.22 0.91
N LEU A 76 8.72 7.33 1.64
CA LEU A 76 8.30 8.66 1.21
C LEU A 76 9.48 9.33 0.52
N ASP A 77 9.20 10.19 -0.45
CA ASP A 77 10.19 10.87 -1.29
C ASP A 77 11.24 9.88 -1.83
N PRO A 78 10.81 8.87 -2.61
CA PRO A 78 11.69 7.81 -3.05
C PRO A 78 12.70 8.27 -4.10
N VAL A 79 13.92 7.76 -3.97
CA VAL A 79 14.90 7.78 -5.05
C VAL A 79 14.52 6.73 -6.10
N TRP A 80 14.65 7.08 -7.38
CA TRP A 80 14.39 6.17 -8.48
C TRP A 80 15.65 5.80 -9.27
N LYS A 81 15.88 4.49 -9.36
CA LYS A 81 16.96 3.88 -10.15
C LYS A 81 16.35 3.12 -11.33
N PRO A 82 16.31 3.70 -12.55
CA PRO A 82 15.80 2.99 -13.71
C PRO A 82 16.65 1.75 -14.00
N THR A 83 15.97 0.62 -14.24
CA THR A 83 16.66 -0.60 -14.64
C THR A 83 17.21 -0.50 -16.05
N PRO A 84 18.18 -1.35 -16.44
CA PRO A 84 18.71 -1.36 -17.80
C PRO A 84 17.63 -1.47 -18.89
N SER A 85 16.59 -2.28 -18.65
CA SER A 85 15.48 -2.42 -19.62
C SER A 85 14.67 -1.13 -19.77
N VAL A 86 14.45 -0.40 -18.67
CA VAL A 86 13.76 0.89 -18.68
C VAL A 86 14.60 1.94 -19.40
N LYS A 87 15.91 1.98 -19.13
CA LYS A 87 16.83 2.90 -19.83
C LYS A 87 16.84 2.64 -21.34
N ALA A 88 16.95 1.38 -21.75
CA ALA A 88 16.94 0.99 -23.16
C ALA A 88 15.61 1.38 -23.84
N ARG A 89 14.47 1.07 -23.22
CA ARG A 89 13.15 1.42 -23.75
C ARG A 89 12.93 2.92 -23.83
N TYR A 90 13.39 3.67 -22.83
CA TYR A 90 13.28 5.13 -22.84
C TYR A 90 14.11 5.74 -23.96
N PHE A 91 15.36 5.28 -24.14
CA PHE A 91 16.21 5.73 -25.25
C PHE A 91 15.59 5.44 -26.62
N GLN A 92 15.07 4.22 -26.84
CA GLN A 92 14.39 3.87 -28.09
C GLN A 92 13.18 4.77 -28.40
N LYS A 93 12.45 5.18 -27.36
CA LYS A 93 11.22 5.97 -27.52
C LYS A 93 11.49 7.47 -27.64
N HIS A 94 12.51 7.99 -26.96
CA HIS A 94 12.73 9.42 -26.79
C HIS A 94 14.08 9.92 -27.35
N GLY A 95 14.97 9.02 -27.77
CA GLY A 95 16.32 9.37 -28.24
C GLY A 95 17.26 9.89 -27.15
N GLU A 96 16.89 9.75 -25.87
CA GLU A 96 17.59 10.34 -24.73
C GLU A 96 18.00 9.26 -23.72
N HIS A 97 19.20 9.40 -23.14
CA HIS A 97 19.67 8.53 -22.05
C HIS A 97 19.15 9.00 -20.69
N LEU A 98 18.59 8.07 -19.91
CA LEU A 98 18.28 8.33 -18.51
C LEU A 98 19.55 8.28 -17.65
N LYS A 99 19.62 9.14 -16.62
CA LYS A 99 20.58 9.02 -15.52
C LYS A 99 20.47 7.66 -14.81
N ASP A 100 21.50 7.32 -14.04
CA ASP A 100 21.49 6.13 -13.19
C ASP A 100 20.54 6.25 -11.99
N GLU A 101 20.29 7.49 -11.56
CA GLU A 101 19.47 7.81 -10.41
C GLU A 101 18.75 9.14 -10.64
N TYR A 102 17.52 9.24 -10.12
CA TYR A 102 16.76 10.47 -10.01
C TYR A 102 16.32 10.63 -8.57
N GLY A 103 16.63 11.79 -7.99
CA GLY A 103 16.22 12.16 -6.66
C GLY A 103 14.72 12.43 -6.55
N PRO A 104 14.22 12.66 -5.32
CA PRO A 104 12.82 13.00 -5.10
C PRO A 104 12.45 14.33 -5.76
N GLY A 105 11.25 14.42 -6.32
CA GLY A 105 10.77 15.63 -7.01
C GLY A 105 11.39 15.91 -8.39
N GLU A 106 12.40 15.16 -8.84
CA GLU A 106 12.90 15.29 -10.21
C GLU A 106 11.82 14.87 -11.22
N GLU A 107 11.65 15.64 -12.30
CA GLU A 107 10.60 15.44 -13.34
C GLU A 107 10.58 14.03 -13.96
N LYS A 108 11.76 13.40 -14.03
CA LYS A 108 11.94 12.05 -14.59
C LYS A 108 11.88 10.95 -13.54
N ASN A 109 11.79 11.26 -12.25
CA ASN A 109 11.54 10.27 -11.22
C ASN A 109 10.18 9.60 -11.47
N ALA A 110 10.19 8.30 -11.79
CA ALA A 110 8.98 7.56 -12.11
C ALA A 110 8.21 7.05 -10.88
N MET A 111 8.74 7.23 -9.66
CA MET A 111 8.14 6.76 -8.41
C MET A 111 7.24 7.80 -7.74
N GLY A 112 7.48 9.10 -8.00
CA GLY A 112 6.78 10.22 -7.37
C GLY A 112 7.11 10.34 -5.87
N ALA A 113 6.12 10.69 -5.04
CA ALA A 113 6.30 11.03 -3.63
C ALA A 113 6.23 9.84 -2.66
N PHE A 114 5.85 8.65 -3.12
CA PHE A 114 5.81 7.46 -2.28
C PHE A 114 6.05 6.17 -3.08
N LYS A 115 6.52 5.13 -2.39
CA LYS A 115 6.78 3.80 -2.96
C LYS A 115 6.66 2.73 -1.89
N TRP A 116 5.89 1.68 -2.19
CA TRP A 116 5.71 0.51 -1.35
C TRP A 116 6.34 -0.70 -2.02
N TYR A 117 7.11 -1.44 -1.26
CA TYR A 117 7.70 -2.70 -1.69
C TYR A 117 6.77 -3.83 -1.29
N LEU A 118 6.33 -4.60 -2.28
CA LEU A 118 5.49 -5.77 -2.04
C LEU A 118 6.33 -7.03 -2.06
N GLU A 119 6.14 -7.87 -1.05
CA GLU A 119 6.70 -9.21 -0.97
C GLU A 119 5.55 -10.22 -1.06
N PHE A 120 5.52 -11.01 -2.13
CA PHE A 120 4.47 -12.00 -2.35
C PHE A 120 4.69 -13.21 -1.44
N VAL A 121 3.68 -13.52 -0.63
CA VAL A 121 3.74 -14.59 0.38
C VAL A 121 3.58 -15.95 -0.26
N ASP A 122 2.69 -16.05 -1.26
CA ASP A 122 2.36 -17.32 -1.90
C ASP A 122 3.40 -17.73 -2.96
N GLU A 123 4.18 -16.76 -3.46
CA GLU A 123 5.30 -16.96 -4.38
C GLU A 123 6.48 -16.07 -3.99
N PRO A 124 7.24 -16.45 -2.95
CA PRO A 124 8.41 -15.68 -2.51
C PRO A 124 9.43 -15.52 -3.65
N GLY A 125 9.93 -14.30 -3.85
CA GLY A 125 10.84 -14.01 -4.96
C GLY A 125 10.15 -13.87 -6.32
N TYR A 126 8.82 -13.72 -6.36
CA TYR A 126 8.13 -13.33 -7.60
C TYR A 126 8.57 -11.94 -8.05
N PHE A 127 9.10 -11.85 -9.26
CA PHE A 127 9.48 -10.60 -9.93
C PHE A 127 8.72 -10.45 -11.25
N MET A 128 8.17 -9.26 -11.50
CA MET A 128 7.58 -8.93 -12.79
C MET A 128 8.64 -8.33 -13.71
N GLY A 129 9.30 -9.19 -14.48
CA GLY A 129 10.42 -8.79 -15.34
C GLY A 129 11.69 -8.56 -14.51
N ASP A 130 12.30 -7.38 -14.64
CA ASP A 130 13.53 -7.00 -13.93
C ASP A 130 13.27 -6.30 -12.58
N ASN A 131 12.02 -6.30 -12.10
CA ASN A 131 11.60 -5.57 -10.90
C ASN A 131 10.58 -6.33 -10.07
N SER A 132 10.61 -6.10 -8.75
CA SER A 132 9.50 -6.42 -7.86
C SER A 132 8.31 -5.51 -8.16
N THR A 133 7.08 -6.03 -8.01
CA THR A 133 5.86 -5.22 -8.06
C THR A 133 5.89 -4.22 -6.91
N ARG A 134 5.60 -2.96 -7.22
CA ARG A 134 5.53 -1.86 -6.23
C ARG A 134 4.17 -1.20 -6.28
N VAL A 135 3.81 -0.52 -5.21
CA VAL A 135 2.77 0.53 -5.23
C VAL A 135 3.47 1.87 -5.23
N HIS A 136 3.18 2.79 -6.14
CA HIS A 136 3.85 4.10 -6.18
C HIS A 136 2.95 5.16 -6.82
N GLU A 137 3.41 6.40 -6.92
CA GLU A 137 2.60 7.49 -7.49
C GLU A 137 2.40 7.34 -9.01
N ALA A 138 1.22 7.70 -9.49
CA ALA A 138 0.95 7.86 -10.91
C ALA A 138 1.53 9.19 -11.43
N LYS A 139 2.37 9.12 -12.47
CA LYS A 139 2.99 10.32 -13.08
C LYS A 139 1.97 11.31 -13.68
N ALA A 140 0.78 10.84 -14.06
CA ALA A 140 -0.25 11.66 -14.64
C ALA A 140 -1.66 11.15 -14.29
N LEU A 141 -2.56 12.08 -14.00
CA LEU A 141 -3.96 11.81 -13.64
C LEU A 141 -4.71 11.07 -14.75
N ASP A 142 -4.37 11.35 -16.02
CA ASP A 142 -5.00 10.74 -17.18
C ASP A 142 -4.73 9.22 -17.30
N LYS A 143 -3.84 8.65 -16.47
CA LYS A 143 -3.52 7.22 -16.47
C LYS A 143 -4.30 6.41 -15.44
N ILE A 144 -4.90 7.07 -14.47
CA ILE A 144 -5.75 6.41 -13.47
C ILE A 144 -6.93 5.73 -14.17
N GLY A 145 -7.28 4.52 -13.72
CA GLY A 145 -8.33 3.71 -14.36
C GLY A 145 -7.87 3.01 -15.64
N LYS A 146 -6.57 3.00 -15.96
CA LYS A 146 -6.02 2.40 -17.19
C LYS A 146 -4.98 1.32 -16.90
N ARG A 147 -4.71 0.52 -17.94
CA ARG A 147 -3.61 -0.43 -17.96
C ARG A 147 -2.37 0.19 -18.60
N ASP A 148 -1.61 0.95 -17.82
CA ASP A 148 -0.47 1.77 -18.31
C ASP A 148 0.82 1.60 -17.47
N SER A 149 0.88 0.56 -16.63
CA SER A 149 2.09 0.23 -15.87
C SER A 149 2.83 -0.98 -16.45
N SER A 150 4.13 -1.09 -16.20
CA SER A 150 4.92 -2.27 -16.60
C SER A 150 4.86 -3.43 -15.58
N GLY A 151 4.07 -3.31 -14.51
CA GLY A 151 4.02 -4.32 -13.44
C GLY A 151 3.71 -3.77 -12.03
N CYS A 152 3.60 -2.45 -11.85
CA CYS A 152 3.29 -1.82 -10.56
C CYS A 152 1.81 -1.45 -10.46
N VAL A 153 1.33 -1.20 -9.23
CA VAL A 153 0.08 -0.51 -8.96
C VAL A 153 0.41 0.96 -8.77
N ARG A 154 -0.34 1.89 -9.38
CA ARG A 154 -0.12 3.33 -9.17
C ARG A 154 -1.34 4.02 -8.61
N LEU A 155 -1.15 4.84 -7.58
CA LEU A 155 -2.20 5.64 -6.95
C LEU A 155 -2.04 7.13 -7.31
N LEU A 156 -3.09 7.90 -7.05
CA LEU A 156 -3.01 9.36 -7.00
C LEU A 156 -2.06 9.83 -5.90
N HIS A 157 -1.51 11.03 -6.08
CA HIS A 157 -0.55 11.64 -5.16
C HIS A 157 -1.06 11.71 -3.71
N ASP A 158 -2.20 12.38 -3.51
CA ASP A 158 -2.77 12.60 -2.18
C ASP A 158 -3.19 11.27 -1.52
N ASP A 159 -3.85 10.40 -2.27
CA ASP A 159 -4.28 9.07 -1.81
C ASP A 159 -3.09 8.23 -1.36
N GLY A 160 -2.03 8.20 -2.17
CA GLY A 160 -0.84 7.43 -1.88
C GLY A 160 -0.08 7.95 -0.67
N ILE A 161 0.07 9.27 -0.52
CA ILE A 161 0.67 9.86 0.68
C ILE A 161 -0.18 9.55 1.92
N PHE A 162 -1.50 9.72 1.83
CA PHE A 162 -2.42 9.42 2.91
C PHE A 162 -2.30 7.97 3.38
N LEU A 163 -2.39 7.02 2.44
CA LEU A 163 -2.30 5.59 2.75
C LEU A 163 -0.92 5.19 3.27
N THR A 164 0.15 5.77 2.70
CA THR A 164 1.52 5.52 3.18
C THR A 164 1.68 5.92 4.64
N LYS A 165 1.17 7.10 5.01
CA LYS A 165 1.20 7.58 6.40
C LYS A 165 0.30 6.75 7.32
N LEU A 166 -0.87 6.36 6.83
CA LEU A 166 -1.83 5.52 7.58
C LEU A 166 -1.22 4.17 7.97
N MET A 167 -0.47 3.55 7.05
CA MET A 167 0.15 2.23 7.27
C MET A 167 1.54 2.31 7.91
N TRP A 168 2.06 3.52 8.12
CA TRP A 168 3.37 3.73 8.71
C TRP A 168 3.39 3.17 10.15
N GLY A 169 4.28 2.23 10.43
CA GLY A 169 4.33 1.52 11.72
C GLY A 169 3.38 0.32 11.84
N HIS A 170 2.65 -0.02 10.78
CA HIS A 170 1.72 -1.16 10.72
C HIS A 170 2.00 -2.12 9.55
N MET A 171 3.18 -2.00 8.91
CA MET A 171 3.54 -2.80 7.72
C MET A 171 3.51 -4.31 7.97
N ASP A 172 4.00 -4.74 9.13
CA ASP A 172 4.03 -6.13 9.60
C ASP A 172 2.63 -6.75 9.73
N ARG A 173 1.63 -5.89 9.97
CA ARG A 173 0.21 -6.20 10.13
C ARG A 173 -0.63 -5.74 8.93
N THR A 174 0.00 -5.44 7.80
CA THR A 174 -0.68 -5.05 6.57
C THR A 174 -0.57 -6.16 5.53
N ILE A 175 -1.72 -6.65 5.06
CA ILE A 175 -1.78 -7.64 3.98
C ILE A 175 -2.43 -7.04 2.74
N VAL A 176 -1.79 -7.26 1.60
CA VAL A 176 -2.29 -6.89 0.27
C VAL A 176 -2.76 -8.14 -0.45
N TYR A 177 -3.99 -8.12 -0.93
CA TYR A 177 -4.54 -9.14 -1.81
C TYR A 177 -4.66 -8.58 -3.22
N THR A 178 -4.13 -9.30 -4.20
CA THR A 178 -4.38 -9.00 -5.62
C THR A 178 -5.59 -9.81 -6.05
N THR A 179 -6.74 -9.16 -6.16
CA THR A 179 -8.01 -9.81 -6.49
C THR A 179 -8.28 -9.68 -7.98
N ILE A 180 -8.43 -10.81 -8.66
CA ILE A 180 -8.71 -10.87 -10.10
C ILE A 180 -10.23 -10.77 -10.35
N GLU A 181 -11.06 -11.07 -9.35
CA GLU A 181 -12.51 -11.12 -9.50
C GLU A 181 -13.16 -10.14 -8.52
N ALA A 182 -13.58 -8.97 -9.00
CA ALA A 182 -14.69 -8.29 -8.34
C ALA A 182 -15.97 -9.00 -8.77
N SER A 183 -16.85 -9.40 -7.83
CA SER A 183 -18.23 -9.61 -8.23
C SER A 183 -18.74 -8.30 -8.84
N VAL A 184 -19.42 -8.41 -9.98
CA VAL A 184 -19.91 -7.30 -10.79
C VAL A 184 -20.69 -6.27 -9.96
N ASP A 185 -21.29 -6.70 -8.85
CA ASP A 185 -22.06 -5.88 -7.91
C ASP A 185 -21.24 -4.80 -7.19
N ASN A 186 -19.93 -5.00 -6.98
CA ASN A 186 -19.08 -4.01 -6.31
C ASN A 186 -18.76 -2.79 -7.20
N TYR A 187 -18.76 -2.96 -8.53
CA TYR A 187 -18.43 -1.90 -9.48
C TYR A 187 -19.58 -0.88 -9.65
N TYR A 188 -20.81 -1.37 -9.79
CA TYR A 188 -21.97 -0.52 -10.00
C TYR A 188 -22.30 0.34 -8.78
N ASN A 189 -22.02 -0.16 -7.57
CA ASN A 189 -22.21 0.61 -6.34
C ASN A 189 -21.22 1.78 -6.18
N TYR A 190 -20.05 1.74 -6.83
CA TYR A 190 -19.10 2.87 -6.85
C TYR A 190 -19.55 3.96 -7.83
N GLN A 191 -19.95 3.57 -9.05
CA GLN A 191 -20.43 4.51 -10.08
C GLN A 191 -21.72 5.24 -9.67
N ALA A 192 -22.53 4.66 -8.77
CA ALA A 192 -23.76 5.28 -8.28
C ALA A 192 -23.55 6.26 -7.11
N ARG A 193 -22.35 6.34 -6.53
CA ARG A 193 -22.03 7.17 -5.35
C ARG A 193 -21.19 8.42 -5.67
N ASN A 194 -20.79 8.59 -6.92
CA ASN A 194 -20.06 9.76 -7.44
C ASN A 194 -20.73 10.24 -8.73
#